data_AF-A0A818HYC3-F1
#
_entry.id   AF-A0A818HYC3-F1
#
_cell.length_a   1.000
_cell.length_b   1.000
_cell.length_c   1.000
_cell.angle_alpha   90.00
_cell.angle_beta   90.00
_cell.angle_gamma   90.00
#
_symmetry.space_group_name_H-M   'P 1'
#
loop_
_entity.id
_entity.type
_entity.pdbx_description
1 polymer ?
#
loop_
_entity_poly.entity_id
_entity_poly.type
_entity_poly.pdbx_seq_one_letter_code
_entity_poly.pdbx_strand_id
1 'polypeptide(L)'
;MIYLNRDDSIKYESKIADIECQFQQELKKLEEQFLNQNVNGISLVDSLKAYTVHRTQQGLEQITGNMKAFQIRLFRRYRRSSTAKNKIGVSPEPIIDVSEVPLTDAELAYLRRGPGYIRPNQTWLYSDKVRKEFIKGEHDTITEKILYNLSTHHKVGRSSAISKQLCNKVNTCLIDRYKTPLSVKDRLCARNDLKLVKSIRRKLKKANLILRITDKSNVFYIGRSIDFEQKAEAYRTRTNAYIELTYNPLREIFLKVVHELNDLRVKKLIRAWQHKRMLPDRRKTKLAHMYFVPKAHKIGIPLRPITSSIHAPTTGISRLLDLLIRPIFDEKVKSTTFIDGVDLICRLMKYQEEGLLQPSTIFCTFDITDLYTMLPQQESLDILVNFLRHFGFEQVAGIPLDVIRKLAHIVLTENVFVYNKKYYRQILGGAMGSPFTLTLANIFMWNWEKEFANKLNSSREIYGR
;
A
#
# COMPACT_ATOMS: atom_id res chain seq x y z
N MET A 1 -26.05 2.54 20.97
CA MET A 1 -25.98 1.16 20.48
C MET A 1 -26.50 1.15 19.05
N ILE A 2 -25.63 1.01 18.06
CA ILE A 2 -26.06 0.62 16.72
C ILE A 2 -25.67 -0.85 16.65
N TYR A 3 -26.66 -1.72 16.82
CA TYR A 3 -26.48 -3.13 16.52
C TYR A 3 -25.92 -3.22 15.10
N LEU A 4 -24.79 -3.90 14.92
CA LEU A 4 -24.60 -4.62 13.67
C LEU A 4 -25.89 -5.43 13.53
N ASN A 5 -26.72 -5.12 12.53
CA ASN A 5 -27.95 -5.85 12.30
C ASN A 5 -27.59 -7.33 12.37
N ARG A 6 -28.31 -8.11 13.18
CA ARG A 6 -28.17 -9.59 13.22
C ARG A 6 -28.11 -10.14 11.79
N ASP A 7 -28.86 -9.52 10.86
CA ASP A 7 -28.87 -9.82 9.43
C ASP A 7 -27.52 -9.71 8.70
N ASP A 8 -26.60 -8.83 9.14
CA ASP A 8 -25.30 -8.70 8.50
C ASP A 8 -24.31 -9.75 9.01
N SER A 9 -24.30 -10.10 10.30
CA SER A 9 -23.51 -11.26 10.78
C SER A 9 -24.04 -12.56 10.18
N ILE A 10 -25.37 -12.72 10.11
CA ILE A 10 -26.03 -13.86 9.47
C ILE A 10 -25.70 -13.94 7.97
N LYS A 11 -25.60 -12.80 7.26
CA LYS A 11 -25.15 -12.78 5.84
C LYS A 11 -23.69 -13.20 5.68
N TYR A 12 -22.80 -12.86 6.61
CA TYR A 12 -21.40 -13.24 6.54
C TYR A 12 -21.19 -14.70 6.93
N GLU A 13 -21.86 -15.18 7.97
CA GLU A 13 -21.86 -16.60 8.39
C GLU A 13 -22.46 -17.50 7.30
N SER A 14 -23.58 -17.08 6.69
CA SER A 14 -24.16 -17.76 5.52
C SER A 14 -23.21 -17.77 4.32
N LYS A 15 -22.40 -16.71 4.13
CA LYS A 15 -21.44 -16.63 3.03
C LYS A 15 -20.17 -17.46 3.28
N ILE A 16 -19.77 -17.62 4.54
CA ILE A 16 -18.71 -18.54 4.95
C ILE A 16 -19.18 -19.98 4.75
N ALA A 17 -20.39 -20.31 5.21
CA ALA A 17 -21.00 -21.62 5.02
C ALA A 17 -21.20 -21.97 3.53
N ASP A 18 -21.60 -21.01 2.69
CA ASP A 18 -21.70 -21.19 1.23
C ASP A 18 -20.33 -21.49 0.60
N ILE A 19 -19.28 -20.79 1.01
CA ILE A 19 -17.91 -21.01 0.51
C ILE A 19 -17.41 -22.39 0.95
N GLU A 20 -17.66 -22.76 2.20
CA GLU A 20 -17.30 -24.06 2.76
C GLU A 20 -18.04 -25.20 2.05
N CYS A 21 -19.33 -25.03 1.77
CA CYS A 21 -20.15 -25.99 1.02
C CYS A 21 -19.69 -26.14 -0.44
N GLN A 22 -19.45 -25.03 -1.14
CA GLN A 22 -18.93 -25.05 -2.52
C GLN A 22 -17.54 -25.70 -2.59
N PHE A 23 -16.71 -25.47 -1.57
CA PHE A 23 -15.39 -26.06 -1.46
C PHE A 23 -15.45 -27.57 -1.23
N GLN A 24 -16.29 -28.05 -0.30
CA GLN A 24 -16.52 -29.48 -0.06
C GLN A 24 -17.01 -30.20 -1.32
N GLN A 25 -17.86 -29.54 -2.12
CA GLN A 25 -18.33 -30.08 -3.40
C GLN A 25 -17.22 -30.16 -4.47
N GLU A 26 -16.31 -29.19 -4.55
CA GLU A 26 -15.15 -29.27 -5.45
C GLU A 26 -14.13 -30.32 -4.99
N LEU A 27 -13.92 -30.46 -3.68
CA LEU A 27 -13.04 -31.47 -3.09
C LEU A 27 -13.52 -32.87 -3.46
N LYS A 28 -14.82 -33.14 -3.32
CA LYS A 28 -15.43 -34.42 -3.67
C LYS A 28 -15.30 -34.74 -5.17
N LYS A 29 -15.44 -33.73 -6.04
CA LYS A 29 -15.25 -33.87 -7.50
C LYS A 29 -13.79 -34.12 -7.88
N LEU A 30 -12.83 -33.56 -7.14
CA LEU A 30 -11.42 -33.80 -7.34
C LEU A 30 -11.00 -35.18 -6.81
N GLU A 31 -11.56 -35.62 -5.69
CA GLU A 31 -11.37 -36.98 -5.16
C GLU A 31 -11.81 -38.04 -6.17
N GLU A 32 -12.99 -37.87 -6.77
CA GLU A 32 -13.52 -38.75 -7.83
C GLU A 32 -12.63 -38.80 -9.09
N GLN A 33 -11.88 -37.74 -9.38
CA GLN A 33 -11.02 -37.63 -10.57
C GLN A 33 -9.58 -38.13 -10.39
N PHE A 34 -9.10 -38.24 -9.15
CA PHE A 34 -7.68 -38.54 -8.87
C PHE A 34 -7.44 -39.82 -8.07
N LEU A 35 -8.49 -40.64 -7.86
CA LEU A 35 -8.46 -41.92 -7.14
C LEU A 35 -7.32 -42.89 -7.52
N ASN A 36 -6.72 -42.75 -8.71
CA ASN A 36 -5.73 -43.70 -9.24
C ASN A 36 -4.34 -43.12 -9.59
N GLN A 37 -3.98 -41.90 -9.17
CA GLN A 37 -2.67 -41.31 -9.51
C GLN A 37 -1.71 -41.22 -8.31
N ASN A 38 -0.87 -42.25 -8.17
CA ASN A 38 0.29 -42.25 -7.29
C ASN A 38 1.55 -41.83 -8.04
N VAL A 39 2.31 -40.89 -7.46
CA VAL A 39 3.66 -40.54 -7.94
C VAL A 39 4.61 -40.73 -6.77
N ASN A 40 5.54 -41.69 -6.90
CA ASN A 40 6.59 -42.00 -5.93
C ASN A 40 6.07 -42.32 -4.50
N GLY A 41 5.02 -43.14 -4.39
CA GLY A 41 4.52 -43.63 -3.10
C GLY A 41 3.82 -42.58 -2.23
N ILE A 42 3.70 -41.33 -2.71
CA ILE A 42 2.94 -40.27 -2.06
C ILE A 42 1.70 -40.01 -2.91
N SER A 43 0.54 -40.21 -2.29
CA SER A 43 -0.75 -39.86 -2.87
C SER A 43 -0.78 -38.35 -3.16
N LEU A 44 -0.87 -38.01 -4.45
CA LEU A 44 -1.00 -36.62 -4.91
C LEU A 44 -2.25 -35.97 -4.31
N VAL A 45 -3.28 -36.79 -4.07
CA VAL A 45 -4.54 -36.44 -3.41
C VAL A 45 -4.28 -36.01 -1.97
N ASP A 46 -3.42 -36.69 -1.22
CA ASP A 46 -3.17 -36.35 0.19
C ASP A 46 -2.31 -35.09 0.35
N SER A 47 -1.37 -34.86 -0.58
CA SER A 47 -0.58 -33.61 -0.62
C SER A 47 -1.42 -32.41 -1.05
N LEU A 48 -2.34 -32.60 -2.00
CA LEU A 48 -3.34 -31.59 -2.37
C LEU A 48 -4.34 -31.35 -1.23
N LYS A 49 -4.80 -32.39 -0.54
CA LYS A 49 -5.65 -32.27 0.66
C LYS A 49 -4.94 -31.42 1.72
N ALA A 50 -3.71 -31.76 2.08
CA ALA A 50 -2.95 -31.03 3.08
C ALA A 50 -2.70 -29.56 2.68
N TYR A 51 -2.30 -29.31 1.43
CA TYR A 51 -2.06 -27.95 0.94
C TYR A 51 -3.35 -27.12 0.86
N THR A 52 -4.45 -27.73 0.41
CA THR A 52 -5.72 -27.02 0.20
C THR A 52 -6.43 -26.78 1.52
N VAL A 53 -6.44 -27.74 2.45
CA VAL A 53 -6.90 -27.54 3.84
C VAL A 53 -6.08 -26.43 4.50
N HIS A 54 -4.75 -26.46 4.39
CA HIS A 54 -3.89 -25.40 4.92
C HIS A 54 -4.19 -24.02 4.27
N ARG A 55 -4.43 -23.95 2.96
CA ARG A 55 -4.77 -22.70 2.25
C ARG A 55 -6.15 -22.16 2.60
N THR A 56 -7.14 -23.04 2.77
CA THR A 56 -8.50 -22.69 3.17
C THR A 56 -8.51 -22.23 4.62
N GLN A 57 -7.80 -22.93 5.51
CA GLN A 57 -7.58 -22.53 6.89
C GLN A 57 -6.90 -21.16 6.96
N GLN A 58 -5.81 -20.93 6.20
CA GLN A 58 -5.18 -19.61 6.11
C GLN A 58 -6.11 -18.53 5.57
N GLY A 59 -6.96 -18.83 4.58
CA GLY A 59 -7.94 -17.89 4.03
C GLY A 59 -9.03 -17.53 5.03
N LEU A 60 -9.57 -18.54 5.74
CA LEU A 60 -10.55 -18.37 6.81
C LEU A 60 -9.95 -17.62 8.00
N GLU A 61 -8.74 -17.94 8.42
CA GLU A 61 -8.00 -17.23 9.47
C GLU A 61 -7.66 -15.80 9.05
N GLN A 62 -7.33 -15.57 7.78
CA GLN A 62 -7.09 -14.22 7.26
C GLN A 62 -8.38 -13.41 7.19
N ILE A 63 -9.50 -13.99 6.76
CA ILE A 63 -10.81 -13.32 6.72
C ILE A 63 -11.30 -13.05 8.15
N THR A 64 -11.28 -14.05 9.02
CA THR A 64 -11.69 -13.97 10.43
C THR A 64 -10.78 -13.02 11.19
N GLY A 65 -9.47 -13.05 10.93
CA GLY A 65 -8.48 -12.14 11.49
C GLY A 65 -8.65 -10.71 10.99
N ASN A 66 -8.91 -10.51 9.69
CA ASN A 66 -9.24 -9.20 9.13
C ASN A 66 -10.56 -8.66 9.67
N MET A 67 -11.55 -9.52 9.91
CA MET A 67 -12.84 -9.19 10.50
C MET A 67 -12.71 -8.85 11.98
N LYS A 68 -12.03 -9.67 12.79
CA LYS A 68 -11.71 -9.36 14.19
C LYS A 68 -10.90 -8.08 14.28
N ALA A 69 -9.88 -7.89 13.43
CA ALA A 69 -9.10 -6.66 13.39
C ALA A 69 -9.93 -5.46 12.95
N PHE A 70 -10.87 -5.62 12.01
CA PHE A 70 -11.80 -4.56 11.59
C PHE A 70 -12.78 -4.20 12.73
N GLN A 71 -13.39 -5.19 13.38
CA GLN A 71 -14.25 -5.02 14.54
C GLN A 71 -13.51 -4.37 15.72
N ILE A 72 -12.31 -4.86 16.07
CA ILE A 72 -11.45 -4.28 17.12
C ILE A 72 -11.06 -2.84 16.75
N ARG A 73 -10.72 -2.54 15.49
CA ARG A 73 -10.43 -1.16 15.04
C ARG A 73 -11.66 -0.27 15.14
N LEU A 74 -12.84 -0.77 14.77
CA LEU A 74 -14.11 -0.05 14.87
C LEU A 74 -14.47 0.24 16.34
N PHE A 75 -14.33 -0.77 17.20
CA PHE A 75 -14.62 -0.69 18.64
C PHE A 75 -13.62 0.22 19.39
N ARG A 76 -12.31 0.12 19.07
CA ARG A 76 -11.28 1.02 19.58
C ARG A 76 -11.52 2.47 19.15
N ARG A 77 -12.00 2.71 17.92
CA ARG A 77 -12.37 4.04 17.43
C ARG A 77 -13.62 4.59 18.13
N TYR A 78 -14.61 3.75 18.40
CA TYR A 78 -15.79 4.12 19.18
C TYR A 78 -15.42 4.55 20.61
N ARG A 79 -14.57 3.77 21.31
CA ARG A 79 -14.06 4.14 22.65
C ARG A 79 -13.21 5.42 22.66
N ARG A 80 -12.48 5.72 21.59
CA ARG A 80 -11.72 6.97 21.43
C ARG A 80 -12.62 8.18 21.10
N SER A 81 -13.84 7.94 20.61
CA SER A 81 -14.81 8.97 20.23
C SER A 81 -15.71 9.42 21.38
N SER A 82 -15.94 8.58 22.39
CA SER A 82 -16.79 8.96 23.54
C SER A 82 -16.15 9.99 24.48
N THR A 83 -14.82 10.12 24.48
CA THR A 83 -14.08 11.04 25.37
C THR A 83 -13.75 12.39 24.74
N ALA A 84 -14.04 12.60 23.45
CA ALA A 84 -13.73 13.83 22.71
C ALA A 84 -14.97 14.70 22.47
N LYS A 85 -15.93 14.73 23.40
CA LYS A 85 -17.13 15.58 23.27
C LYS A 85 -16.89 17.06 23.60
N ASN A 86 -15.71 17.46 24.07
CA ASN A 86 -15.41 18.87 24.33
C ASN A 86 -14.16 19.32 23.56
N LYS A 87 -14.43 19.95 22.41
CA LYS A 87 -13.61 20.84 21.55
C LYS A 87 -13.65 20.40 20.07
N ILE A 88 -14.59 21.02 19.33
CA ILE A 88 -14.69 21.12 17.87
C ILE A 88 -14.62 19.77 17.14
N GLY A 89 -15.81 19.20 16.90
CA GLY A 89 -16.00 17.84 16.41
C GLY A 89 -15.47 17.58 15.01
N VAL A 90 -14.53 16.64 14.90
CA VAL A 90 -14.32 15.89 13.66
C VAL A 90 -15.46 14.86 13.58
N SER A 91 -16.34 15.02 12.60
CA SER A 91 -17.53 14.18 12.43
C SER A 91 -17.16 12.69 12.41
N PRO A 92 -17.86 11.83 13.18
CA PRO A 92 -17.68 10.37 13.14
C PRO A 92 -18.22 9.73 11.84
N GLU A 93 -18.63 10.52 10.86
CA GLU A 93 -19.26 10.03 9.65
C GLU A 93 -18.28 9.37 8.67
N PRO A 94 -18.66 8.24 8.03
CA PRO A 94 -17.78 7.55 7.07
C PRO A 94 -17.59 8.30 5.75
N ILE A 95 -18.25 9.45 5.59
CA ILE A 95 -18.26 10.30 4.41
C ILE A 95 -18.17 11.75 4.87
N ILE A 96 -17.24 12.50 4.29
CA ILE A 96 -17.14 13.95 4.40
C ILE A 96 -17.62 14.49 3.05
N ASP A 97 -18.87 14.92 3.03
CA ASP A 97 -19.47 15.61 1.90
C ASP A 97 -19.37 17.11 2.15
N VAL A 98 -18.50 17.78 1.39
CA VAL A 98 -18.39 19.24 1.37
C VAL A 98 -19.04 19.82 0.11
N SER A 99 -19.82 19.02 -0.62
CA SER A 99 -20.56 19.46 -1.78
C SER A 99 -21.98 19.90 -1.39
N GLU A 100 -22.51 20.89 -2.10
CA GLU A 100 -23.89 21.36 -1.96
C GLU A 100 -24.91 20.43 -2.67
N VAL A 101 -24.44 19.33 -3.28
CA VAL A 101 -25.29 18.40 -4.06
C VAL A 101 -25.41 17.08 -3.31
N PRO A 102 -26.51 16.84 -2.58
CA PRO A 102 -26.63 15.65 -1.75
C PRO A 102 -26.79 14.38 -2.61
N LEU A 103 -25.93 13.39 -2.32
CA LEU A 103 -26.24 11.99 -2.61
C LEU A 103 -27.47 11.56 -1.80
N THR A 104 -28.25 10.61 -2.30
CA THR A 104 -29.40 10.09 -1.51
C THR A 104 -28.92 9.26 -0.33
N ASP A 105 -29.77 9.06 0.68
CA ASP A 105 -29.44 8.19 1.83
C ASP A 105 -29.03 6.78 1.41
N ALA A 106 -29.64 6.22 0.36
CA ALA A 106 -29.27 4.92 -0.18
C ALA A 106 -27.87 4.91 -0.81
N GLU A 107 -27.50 5.99 -1.51
CA GLU A 107 -26.18 6.17 -2.12
C GLU A 107 -25.11 6.39 -1.04
N LEU A 108 -25.40 7.20 -0.03
CA LEU A 108 -24.55 7.40 1.14
C LEU A 108 -24.38 6.10 1.92
N ALA A 109 -25.46 5.36 2.19
CA ALA A 109 -25.41 4.06 2.86
C ALA A 109 -24.59 3.03 2.07
N TYR A 110 -24.61 3.07 0.74
CA TYR A 110 -23.75 2.24 -0.10
C TYR A 110 -22.28 2.61 0.05
N LEU A 111 -21.94 3.90 -0.01
CA LEU A 111 -20.58 4.38 0.21
C LEU A 111 -20.07 4.09 1.63
N ARG A 112 -20.91 4.23 2.66
CA ARG A 112 -20.57 3.92 4.06
C ARG A 112 -20.23 2.45 4.28
N ARG A 113 -20.94 1.54 3.60
CA ARG A 113 -20.60 0.11 3.59
C ARG A 113 -19.29 -0.18 2.86
N GLY A 114 -18.82 0.76 2.05
CA GLY A 114 -17.75 0.57 1.08
C GLY A 114 -18.23 -0.25 -0.12
N PRO A 115 -17.58 -0.14 -1.29
CA PRO A 115 -17.80 -1.09 -2.36
C PRO A 115 -17.41 -2.47 -1.84
N GLY A 116 -18.41 -3.29 -1.51
CA GLY A 116 -18.21 -4.65 -1.03
C GLY A 116 -17.48 -5.49 -2.07
N TYR A 117 -16.89 -6.62 -1.64
CA TYR A 117 -16.31 -7.60 -2.54
C TYR A 117 -17.33 -8.01 -3.61
N ILE A 118 -17.03 -7.68 -4.87
CA ILE A 118 -17.80 -8.12 -6.03
C ILE A 118 -17.46 -9.59 -6.26
N ARG A 119 -18.46 -10.48 -6.13
CA ARG A 119 -18.25 -11.90 -6.41
C ARG A 119 -17.90 -12.07 -7.91
N PRO A 120 -16.96 -12.94 -8.29
CA PRO A 120 -16.57 -13.14 -9.69
C PRO A 120 -17.73 -13.51 -10.62
N ASN A 121 -18.74 -14.23 -10.11
CA ASN A 121 -19.96 -14.53 -10.83
C ASN A 121 -20.99 -13.38 -10.87
N GLN A 122 -20.73 -12.21 -10.28
CA GLN A 122 -21.53 -10.98 -10.53
C GLN A 122 -21.12 -10.29 -11.83
N THR A 123 -20.12 -10.81 -12.54
CA THR A 123 -19.57 -10.18 -13.74
C THR A 123 -20.50 -10.27 -14.96
N TRP A 124 -21.60 -11.05 -14.90
CA TRP A 124 -22.68 -11.04 -15.91
C TRP A 124 -23.30 -9.65 -16.12
N LEU A 125 -23.12 -8.74 -15.17
CA LEU A 125 -23.53 -7.34 -15.26
C LEU A 125 -22.65 -6.49 -16.22
N TYR A 126 -21.51 -7.02 -16.65
CA TYR A 126 -20.58 -6.34 -17.56
C TYR A 126 -20.59 -6.99 -18.95
N SER A 127 -20.09 -6.24 -19.94
CA SER A 127 -19.93 -6.75 -21.31
C SER A 127 -19.03 -7.98 -21.36
N ASP A 128 -19.24 -8.83 -22.38
CA ASP A 128 -18.46 -10.05 -22.55
C ASP A 128 -16.94 -9.80 -22.62
N LYS A 129 -16.54 -8.71 -23.29
CA LYS A 129 -15.15 -8.26 -23.35
C LYS A 129 -14.56 -8.03 -21.96
N VAL A 130 -15.25 -7.27 -21.12
CA VAL A 130 -14.81 -6.96 -19.74
C VAL A 130 -14.74 -8.24 -18.89
N ARG A 131 -15.68 -9.17 -19.05
CA ARG A 131 -15.63 -10.46 -18.35
C ARG A 131 -14.39 -11.27 -18.71
N LYS A 132 -14.10 -11.37 -20.02
CA LYS A 132 -12.90 -12.06 -20.53
C LYS A 132 -11.61 -11.43 -20.01
N GLU A 133 -11.56 -10.09 -19.93
CA GLU A 133 -10.42 -9.36 -19.36
C GLU A 133 -10.22 -9.67 -17.87
N PHE A 134 -11.30 -9.74 -17.06
CA PHE A 134 -11.21 -10.14 -15.66
C PHE A 134 -10.70 -11.57 -15.49
N ILE A 135 -11.30 -12.53 -16.21
CA ILE A 135 -10.90 -13.95 -16.17
C ILE A 135 -9.43 -14.08 -16.57
N LYS A 136 -9.02 -13.42 -17.66
CA LYS A 136 -7.63 -13.44 -18.13
C LYS A 136 -6.67 -12.84 -17.09
N GLY A 137 -6.99 -11.70 -16.50
CA GLY A 137 -6.12 -11.07 -15.50
C GLY A 137 -5.95 -11.93 -14.24
N GLU A 138 -7.03 -12.55 -13.78
CA GLU A 138 -7.00 -13.48 -12.63
C GLU A 138 -6.23 -14.77 -12.98
N HIS A 139 -6.45 -15.31 -14.19
CA HIS A 139 -5.70 -16.46 -14.72
C HIS A 139 -4.21 -16.18 -14.79
N ASP A 140 -3.80 -15.07 -15.41
CA ASP A 140 -2.39 -14.68 -15.56
C ASP A 140 -1.71 -14.56 -14.18
N THR A 141 -2.41 -13.95 -13.21
CA THR A 141 -1.90 -13.76 -11.84
C THR A 141 -1.72 -15.08 -11.09
N ILE A 142 -2.71 -15.97 -11.16
CA ILE A 142 -2.67 -17.27 -10.48
C ILE A 142 -1.60 -18.15 -11.14
N THR A 143 -1.64 -18.24 -12.46
CA THR A 143 -0.70 -18.99 -13.27
C THR A 143 0.74 -18.53 -13.02
N GLU A 144 1.03 -17.22 -12.99
CA GLU A 144 2.39 -16.72 -12.72
C GLU A 144 2.92 -17.23 -11.37
N LYS A 145 2.10 -17.16 -10.32
CA LYS A 145 2.48 -17.62 -8.96
C LYS A 145 2.69 -19.11 -8.91
N ILE A 146 1.82 -19.89 -9.55
CA ILE A 146 1.97 -21.35 -9.60
C ILE A 146 3.23 -21.72 -10.37
N LEU A 147 3.44 -21.16 -11.56
CA LEU A 147 4.62 -21.41 -12.37
C LEU A 147 5.91 -20.95 -11.68
N TYR A 148 5.86 -19.85 -10.93
CA TYR A 148 6.95 -19.42 -10.08
C TYR A 148 7.29 -20.50 -9.06
N ASN A 149 6.34 -20.92 -8.23
CA ASN A 149 6.56 -21.94 -7.20
C ASN A 149 7.01 -23.29 -7.77
N LEU A 150 6.40 -23.74 -8.86
CA LEU A 150 6.78 -24.98 -9.55
C LEU A 150 8.23 -24.92 -10.05
N SER A 151 8.64 -23.78 -10.60
CA SER A 151 10.00 -23.59 -11.08
C SER A 151 11.03 -23.46 -9.96
N THR A 152 10.70 -22.78 -8.87
CA THR A 152 11.65 -22.47 -7.79
C THR A 152 11.77 -23.59 -6.76
N HIS A 153 10.68 -24.27 -6.42
CA HIS A 153 10.64 -25.27 -5.35
C HIS A 153 10.59 -26.71 -5.87
N HIS A 154 10.03 -26.93 -7.07
CA HIS A 154 9.81 -28.28 -7.60
C HIS A 154 10.61 -28.58 -8.87
N LYS A 155 11.44 -27.65 -9.34
CA LYS A 155 12.26 -27.75 -10.57
C LYS A 155 11.47 -28.14 -11.83
N VAL A 156 10.16 -27.87 -11.86
CA VAL A 156 9.30 -28.13 -13.01
C VAL A 156 9.42 -26.97 -13.99
N GLY A 157 9.79 -27.27 -15.24
CA GLY A 157 9.93 -26.27 -16.29
C GLY A 157 8.60 -25.59 -16.63
N ARG A 158 8.61 -24.27 -16.81
CA ARG A 158 7.41 -23.46 -17.14
C ARG A 158 6.68 -23.92 -18.41
N SER A 159 7.41 -24.50 -19.36
CA SER A 159 6.87 -24.99 -20.63
C SER A 159 6.50 -26.48 -20.61
N SER A 160 6.62 -27.15 -19.46
CA SER A 160 6.29 -28.57 -19.30
C SER A 160 4.81 -28.85 -19.59
N ALA A 161 4.52 -30.09 -20.01
CA ALA A 161 3.14 -30.55 -20.22
C ALA A 161 2.29 -30.36 -18.95
N ILE A 162 2.86 -30.64 -17.78
CA ILE A 162 2.24 -30.45 -16.46
C ILE A 162 1.87 -28.97 -16.25
N SER A 163 2.80 -28.05 -16.52
CA SER A 163 2.56 -26.61 -16.39
C SER A 163 1.43 -26.15 -17.32
N LYS A 164 1.43 -26.59 -18.58
CA LYS A 164 0.38 -26.25 -19.56
C LYS A 164 -0.99 -26.80 -19.16
N GLN A 165 -1.04 -28.07 -18.72
CA GLN A 165 -2.28 -28.71 -18.29
C GLN A 165 -2.87 -27.99 -17.07
N LEU A 166 -2.02 -27.59 -16.12
CA LEU A 166 -2.45 -26.90 -14.92
C LEU A 166 -2.95 -25.48 -15.23
N CYS A 167 -2.27 -24.74 -16.12
CA CYS A 167 -2.76 -23.46 -16.63
C CYS A 167 -4.15 -23.60 -17.30
N ASN A 168 -4.35 -24.64 -18.11
CA ASN A 168 -5.64 -24.89 -18.76
C ASN A 168 -6.73 -25.24 -17.74
N LYS A 169 -6.43 -26.09 -16.75
CA LYS A 169 -7.36 -26.42 -15.66
C LYS A 169 -7.76 -25.18 -14.86
N VAL A 170 -6.82 -24.32 -14.51
CA VAL A 170 -7.10 -23.03 -13.83
C VAL A 170 -8.04 -22.18 -14.67
N ASN A 171 -7.84 -22.11 -15.99
CA ASN A 171 -8.72 -21.35 -16.88
C ASN A 171 -10.15 -21.93 -16.89
N THR A 172 -10.30 -23.25 -16.96
CA THR A 172 -11.62 -23.90 -16.88
C THR A 172 -12.31 -23.60 -15.55
N CYS A 173 -11.62 -23.78 -14.43
CA CYS A 173 -12.17 -23.49 -13.10
C CYS A 173 -12.59 -22.01 -12.96
N LEU A 174 -11.79 -21.07 -13.49
CA LEU A 174 -12.15 -19.65 -13.48
C LEU A 174 -13.38 -19.39 -14.36
N ILE A 175 -13.46 -19.97 -15.55
CA ILE A 175 -14.64 -19.82 -16.42
C ILE A 175 -15.89 -20.33 -15.71
N ASP A 176 -15.82 -21.51 -15.08
CA ASP A 176 -16.94 -22.11 -14.36
C ASP A 176 -17.34 -21.26 -13.14
N ARG A 177 -16.36 -20.79 -12.37
CA ARG A 177 -16.59 -19.87 -11.25
C ARG A 177 -17.29 -18.58 -11.68
N TYR A 178 -16.93 -18.02 -12.83
CA TYR A 178 -17.55 -16.79 -13.35
C TYR A 178 -18.95 -17.04 -13.95
N LYS A 179 -19.23 -18.26 -14.42
CA LYS A 179 -20.53 -18.66 -14.98
C LYS A 179 -21.52 -19.18 -13.92
N THR A 180 -21.03 -19.57 -12.74
CA THR A 180 -21.86 -20.16 -11.69
C THR A 180 -23.00 -19.21 -11.29
N PRO A 181 -24.28 -19.62 -11.43
CA PRO A 181 -25.41 -18.74 -11.21
C PRO A 181 -25.48 -18.27 -9.75
N LEU A 182 -25.77 -16.98 -9.57
CA LEU A 182 -26.04 -16.40 -8.26
C LEU A 182 -27.46 -16.74 -7.80
N SER A 183 -27.64 -16.84 -6.48
CA SER A 183 -28.97 -16.89 -5.87
C SER A 183 -29.83 -15.71 -6.32
N VAL A 184 -31.15 -15.87 -6.33
CA VAL A 184 -32.08 -14.78 -6.73
C VAL A 184 -31.83 -13.52 -5.87
N LYS A 185 -31.65 -13.70 -4.56
CA LYS A 185 -31.32 -12.64 -3.60
C LYS A 185 -30.04 -11.89 -3.98
N ASP A 186 -28.96 -12.61 -4.29
CA ASP A 186 -27.68 -11.99 -4.66
C ASP A 186 -27.74 -11.31 -6.02
N ARG A 187 -28.52 -11.83 -6.98
CA ARG A 187 -28.76 -11.16 -8.27
C ARG A 187 -29.48 -9.83 -8.10
N LEU A 188 -30.51 -9.79 -7.25
CA LEU A 188 -31.25 -8.56 -6.94
C LEU A 188 -30.36 -7.54 -6.24
N CYS A 189 -29.58 -7.98 -5.25
CA CYS A 189 -28.60 -7.14 -4.56
C CYS A 189 -27.57 -6.53 -5.53
N ALA A 190 -26.96 -7.37 -6.38
CA ALA A 190 -25.98 -6.92 -7.37
C ALA A 190 -26.55 -5.91 -8.38
N ARG A 191 -27.80 -6.13 -8.84
CA ARG A 191 -28.50 -5.17 -9.70
C ARG A 191 -28.74 -3.85 -8.99
N ASN A 192 -29.13 -3.88 -7.72
CA ASN A 192 -29.37 -2.67 -6.94
C ASN A 192 -28.07 -1.90 -6.71
N ASP A 193 -27.00 -2.58 -6.29
CA ASP A 193 -25.68 -1.98 -6.12
C ASP A 193 -25.17 -1.36 -7.42
N LEU A 194 -25.35 -2.03 -8.56
CA LEU A 194 -24.98 -1.46 -9.87
C LEU A 194 -25.81 -0.21 -10.21
N LYS A 195 -27.11 -0.20 -9.90
CA LYS A 195 -27.96 0.99 -10.08
C LYS A 195 -27.45 2.15 -9.22
N LEU A 196 -27.12 1.90 -7.97
CA LEU A 196 -26.55 2.90 -7.05
C LEU A 196 -25.20 3.43 -7.56
N VAL A 197 -24.27 2.55 -7.96
CA VAL A 197 -22.97 2.95 -8.51
C VAL A 197 -23.14 3.79 -9.78
N LYS A 198 -24.03 3.40 -10.69
CA LYS A 198 -24.33 4.16 -11.90
C LYS A 198 -24.93 5.53 -11.57
N SER A 199 -25.83 5.59 -10.59
CA SER A 199 -26.45 6.84 -10.12
C SER A 199 -25.41 7.78 -9.51
N ILE A 200 -24.60 7.30 -8.57
CA ILE A 200 -23.50 8.04 -7.95
C ILE A 200 -22.57 8.60 -9.02
N ARG A 201 -22.07 7.75 -9.93
CA ARG A 201 -21.18 8.18 -11.03
C ARG A 201 -21.80 9.27 -11.89
N ARG A 202 -23.09 9.15 -12.22
CA ARG A 202 -23.82 10.15 -13.02
C ARG A 202 -23.91 11.48 -12.28
N LYS A 203 -24.26 11.47 -10.98
CA LYS A 203 -24.34 12.67 -10.15
C LYS A 203 -22.97 13.34 -10.01
N LEU A 204 -21.93 12.57 -9.68
CA LEU A 204 -20.56 13.07 -9.58
C LEU A 204 -20.12 13.74 -10.88
N LYS A 205 -20.40 13.12 -12.04
CA LYS A 205 -20.08 13.70 -13.35
C LYS A 205 -20.89 14.96 -13.65
N LYS A 206 -22.20 14.95 -13.40
CA LYS A 206 -23.09 16.10 -13.68
C LYS A 206 -22.73 17.32 -12.83
N ALA A 207 -22.36 17.10 -11.57
CA ALA A 207 -22.02 18.14 -10.62
C ALA A 207 -20.50 18.45 -10.54
N ASN A 208 -19.68 17.87 -11.43
CA ASN A 208 -18.22 18.01 -11.41
C ASN A 208 -17.60 17.77 -10.02
N LEU A 209 -18.01 16.67 -9.38
CA LEU A 209 -17.53 16.29 -8.05
C LEU A 209 -16.44 15.22 -8.12
N ILE A 210 -15.51 15.29 -7.16
CA ILE A 210 -14.45 14.32 -6.95
C ILE A 210 -14.80 13.46 -5.72
N LEU A 211 -14.72 12.14 -5.92
CA LEU A 211 -14.76 11.14 -4.85
C LEU A 211 -13.35 10.61 -4.60
N ARG A 212 -12.87 10.69 -3.35
CA ARG A 212 -11.56 10.17 -2.92
C ARG A 212 -11.65 9.45 -1.57
N ILE A 213 -10.75 8.51 -1.34
CA ILE A 213 -10.48 8.02 0.02
C ILE A 213 -9.58 9.06 0.70
N THR A 214 -9.79 9.29 1.99
CA THR A 214 -9.05 10.27 2.79
C THR A 214 -7.77 9.68 3.39
N ASP A 215 -6.87 10.56 3.87
CA ASP A 215 -5.61 10.19 4.51
C ASP A 215 -5.83 9.77 5.97
N LYS A 216 -5.22 8.65 6.37
CA LYS A 216 -5.31 8.00 7.71
C LYS A 216 -6.71 7.50 8.13
N SER A 217 -7.76 8.01 7.50
CA SER A 217 -9.14 7.59 7.67
C SER A 217 -9.62 6.85 6.43
N ASN A 218 -10.24 5.68 6.57
CA ASN A 218 -10.93 5.00 5.46
C ASN A 218 -12.31 5.63 5.21
N VAL A 219 -12.34 6.97 5.16
CA VAL A 219 -13.52 7.81 4.98
C VAL A 219 -13.51 8.34 3.56
N PHE A 220 -14.68 8.42 2.93
CA PHE A 220 -14.82 9.03 1.62
C PHE A 220 -14.90 10.55 1.72
N TYR A 221 -14.20 11.24 0.83
CA TYR A 221 -14.32 12.68 0.60
C TYR A 221 -15.10 12.89 -0.70
N ILE A 222 -16.11 13.74 -0.64
CA ILE A 222 -16.87 14.25 -1.79
C ILE A 222 -16.76 15.77 -1.79
N GLY A 223 -16.29 16.34 -2.89
CA GLY A 223 -16.20 17.79 -3.04
C GLY A 223 -16.11 18.21 -4.51
N ARG A 224 -16.23 19.52 -4.78
CA ARG A 224 -16.12 20.05 -6.15
C ARG A 224 -14.72 19.83 -6.70
N SER A 225 -14.65 19.45 -7.98
CA SER A 225 -13.38 19.24 -8.68
C SER A 225 -12.53 20.51 -8.71
N ILE A 226 -13.16 21.68 -8.86
CA ILE A 226 -12.45 22.96 -8.94
C ILE A 226 -11.76 23.32 -7.61
N ASP A 227 -12.47 23.17 -6.48
CA ASP A 227 -11.92 23.44 -5.15
C ASP A 227 -10.77 22.47 -4.83
N PHE A 228 -10.89 21.21 -5.27
CA PHE A 228 -9.84 20.22 -5.11
C PHE A 228 -8.59 20.57 -5.92
N GLU A 229 -8.74 20.97 -7.18
CA GLU A 229 -7.60 21.37 -8.02
C GLU A 229 -6.95 22.67 -7.53
N GLN A 230 -7.74 23.64 -7.04
CA GLN A 230 -7.20 24.84 -6.41
C GLN A 230 -6.33 24.50 -5.18
N LYS A 231 -6.77 23.56 -4.33
CA LYS A 231 -5.95 23.08 -3.20
C LYS A 231 -4.67 22.37 -3.64
N ALA A 232 -4.74 21.60 -4.72
CA ALA A 232 -3.58 20.93 -5.29
C ALA A 232 -2.55 21.95 -5.82
N GLU A 233 -3.03 22.98 -6.50
CA GLU A 233 -2.21 24.06 -7.03
C GLU A 233 -1.63 24.95 -5.93
N ALA A 234 -2.41 25.27 -4.90
CA ALA A 234 -1.93 25.98 -3.72
C ALA A 234 -0.81 25.19 -3.00
N TYR A 235 -0.93 23.86 -2.91
CA TYR A 235 0.13 23.00 -2.38
C TYR A 235 1.40 23.09 -3.24
N ARG A 236 1.26 22.99 -4.57
CA ARG A 236 2.37 23.06 -5.52
C ARG A 236 3.10 24.39 -5.43
N THR A 237 2.35 25.49 -5.41
CA THR A 237 2.89 26.86 -5.33
C THR A 237 3.59 27.11 -4.00
N ARG A 238 2.96 26.75 -2.88
CA ARG A 238 3.53 26.93 -1.53
C ARG A 238 4.84 26.16 -1.33
N THR A 239 4.92 24.94 -1.85
CA THR A 239 6.11 24.09 -1.68
C THR A 239 7.22 24.43 -2.67
N ASN A 240 6.86 24.97 -3.85
CA ASN A 240 7.77 25.22 -4.97
C ASN A 240 8.69 24.02 -5.30
N ALA A 241 8.23 22.80 -5.00
CA ALA A 241 9.05 21.59 -5.05
C ALA A 241 9.07 20.93 -6.43
N TYR A 242 8.28 21.45 -7.38
CA TYR A 242 8.02 20.81 -8.67
C TYR A 242 8.12 21.81 -9.81
N ILE A 243 8.81 21.41 -10.88
CA ILE A 243 8.87 22.14 -12.14
C ILE A 243 8.07 21.40 -13.20
N GLU A 244 7.29 22.13 -13.99
CA GLU A 244 6.60 21.58 -15.15
C GLU A 244 7.60 21.37 -16.30
N LEU A 245 7.51 20.23 -16.97
CA LEU A 245 8.30 19.91 -18.15
C LEU A 245 7.42 20.00 -19.39
N THR A 246 8.00 20.53 -20.48
CA THR A 246 7.31 20.70 -21.77
C THR A 246 7.26 19.41 -22.60
N TYR A 247 8.01 18.38 -22.20
CA TYR A 247 8.13 17.12 -22.92
C TYR A 247 8.08 15.92 -21.96
N ASN A 248 7.93 14.72 -22.53
CA ASN A 248 7.97 13.46 -21.80
C ASN A 248 9.43 12.93 -21.68
N PRO A 249 10.08 12.98 -20.51
CA PRO A 249 11.48 12.60 -20.36
C PRO A 249 11.69 11.10 -20.10
N LEU A 250 10.65 10.26 -20.21
CA LEU A 250 10.73 8.84 -19.81
C LEU A 250 11.91 8.11 -20.45
N ARG A 251 12.12 8.29 -21.76
CA ARG A 251 13.19 7.62 -22.50
C ARG A 251 14.57 8.06 -22.03
N GLU A 252 14.74 9.36 -21.83
CA GLU A 252 15.99 9.97 -21.36
C GLU A 252 16.37 9.42 -19.99
N ILE A 253 15.43 9.45 -19.03
CA ILE A 253 15.64 8.96 -17.67
C ILE A 253 15.91 7.46 -17.66
N PHE A 254 15.16 6.69 -18.45
CA PHE A 254 15.37 5.25 -18.57
C PHE A 254 16.79 4.93 -19.05
N LEU A 255 17.24 5.58 -20.12
CA LEU A 255 18.57 5.36 -20.67
C LEU A 255 19.66 5.79 -19.68
N LYS A 256 19.49 6.92 -19.01
CA LYS A 256 20.41 7.40 -17.96
C LYS A 256 20.54 6.38 -16.83
N VAL A 257 19.43 5.92 -16.26
CA VAL A 257 19.44 4.91 -15.19
C VAL A 257 20.10 3.61 -15.64
N VAL A 258 19.77 3.10 -16.83
CA VAL A 258 20.35 1.87 -17.35
C VAL A 258 21.86 2.01 -17.58
N HIS A 259 22.29 3.14 -18.15
CA HIS A 259 23.70 3.43 -18.37
C HIS A 259 24.48 3.45 -17.06
N GLU A 260 23.99 4.19 -16.06
CA GLU A 260 24.63 4.28 -14.75
C GLU A 260 24.75 2.92 -14.05
N LEU A 261 23.68 2.12 -14.06
CA LEU A 261 23.72 0.79 -13.46
C LEU A 261 24.69 -0.15 -14.19
N ASN A 262 24.76 -0.07 -15.52
CA ASN A 262 25.70 -0.88 -16.30
C ASN A 262 27.15 -0.47 -16.04
N ASP A 263 27.44 0.83 -15.98
CA ASP A 263 28.77 1.36 -15.65
C ASP A 263 29.24 0.88 -14.28
N LEU A 264 28.39 1.01 -13.25
CA LEU A 264 28.67 0.50 -11.91
C LEU A 264 28.92 -1.02 -11.90
N ARG A 265 28.21 -1.78 -12.73
CA ARG A 265 28.38 -3.23 -12.84
C ARG A 265 29.71 -3.60 -13.51
N VAL A 266 30.10 -2.90 -14.57
CA VAL A 266 31.38 -3.09 -15.29
C VAL A 266 32.56 -2.76 -14.39
N LYS A 267 32.48 -1.65 -13.64
CA LYS A 267 33.47 -1.24 -12.63
C LYS A 267 33.50 -2.13 -11.39
N LYS A 268 32.66 -3.17 -11.32
CA LYS A 268 32.53 -4.11 -10.19
C LYS A 268 32.17 -3.44 -8.86
N LEU A 269 31.56 -2.25 -8.91
CA LEU A 269 31.09 -1.50 -7.73
C LEU A 269 29.75 -2.01 -7.21
N ILE A 270 29.03 -2.80 -8.01
CA ILE A 270 27.82 -3.52 -7.61
C ILE A 270 27.86 -4.98 -8.11
N ARG A 271 27.24 -5.86 -7.34
CA ARG A 271 27.07 -7.30 -7.64
C ARG A 271 25.98 -7.52 -8.69
N ALA A 272 26.05 -8.65 -9.40
CA ALA A 272 25.08 -9.00 -10.44
C ALA A 272 23.62 -9.03 -9.94
N TRP A 273 23.38 -9.51 -8.71
CA TRP A 273 22.03 -9.54 -8.14
C TRP A 273 21.51 -8.14 -7.77
N GLN A 274 22.39 -7.22 -7.36
CA GLN A 274 22.05 -5.81 -7.06
C GLN A 274 21.66 -5.10 -8.35
N HIS A 275 22.49 -5.26 -9.39
CA HIS A 275 22.20 -4.77 -10.74
C HIS A 275 20.85 -5.28 -11.26
N LYS A 276 20.61 -6.60 -11.21
CA LYS A 276 19.35 -7.21 -11.63
C LYS A 276 18.12 -6.68 -10.87
N ARG A 277 18.26 -6.37 -9.57
CA ARG A 277 17.16 -5.81 -8.76
C ARG A 277 16.89 -4.34 -9.07
N MET A 278 17.91 -3.58 -9.44
CA MET A 278 17.77 -2.15 -9.74
C MET A 278 17.35 -1.87 -11.17
N LEU A 279 17.72 -2.74 -12.12
CA LEU A 279 17.51 -2.50 -13.55
C LEU A 279 16.01 -2.44 -13.89
N PRO A 280 15.55 -1.34 -14.52
CA PRO A 280 14.15 -1.20 -14.90
C PRO A 280 13.79 -2.11 -16.10
N ASP A 281 12.58 -2.69 -16.08
CA ASP A 281 12.04 -3.50 -17.18
C ASP A 281 11.55 -2.58 -18.31
N ARG A 282 12.24 -2.59 -19.46
CA ARG A 282 11.90 -1.79 -20.65
C ARG A 282 10.43 -1.91 -21.08
N ARG A 283 9.80 -3.07 -20.91
CA ARG A 283 8.42 -3.32 -21.38
C ARG A 283 7.36 -2.75 -20.43
N LYS A 284 7.72 -2.59 -19.15
CA LYS A 284 6.80 -2.15 -18.09
C LYS A 284 7.06 -0.72 -17.63
N THR A 285 8.24 -0.18 -17.92
CA THR A 285 8.68 1.11 -17.42
C THR A 285 7.78 2.24 -17.92
N LYS A 286 7.33 3.09 -16.99
CA LYS A 286 6.50 4.27 -17.25
C LYS A 286 6.78 5.34 -16.21
N LEU A 287 6.45 6.60 -16.53
CA LEU A 287 6.52 7.67 -15.55
C LEU A 287 5.61 7.37 -14.35
N ALA A 288 6.02 7.85 -13.18
CA ALA A 288 5.18 7.79 -12.00
C ALA A 288 3.91 8.64 -12.21
N HIS A 289 2.89 8.39 -11.38
CA HIS A 289 1.65 9.18 -11.40
C HIS A 289 1.45 9.84 -10.04
N MET A 290 1.34 11.17 -10.02
CA MET A 290 1.01 11.89 -8.79
C MET A 290 -0.51 12.01 -8.67
N TYR A 291 -1.02 11.85 -7.45
CA TYR A 291 -2.40 12.15 -7.10
C TYR A 291 -2.46 12.70 -5.69
N PHE A 292 -3.56 13.37 -5.36
CA PHE A 292 -3.76 13.95 -4.05
C PHE A 292 -4.79 13.18 -3.22
N VAL A 293 -4.53 13.09 -1.91
CA VAL A 293 -5.38 12.46 -0.91
C VAL A 293 -5.80 13.50 0.13
N PRO A 294 -7.09 13.70 0.41
CA PRO A 294 -7.54 14.69 1.39
C PRO A 294 -7.23 14.28 2.84
N LYS A 295 -6.65 15.19 3.62
CA LYS A 295 -6.39 15.02 5.06
C LYS A 295 -7.61 15.46 5.88
N ALA A 296 -8.63 14.61 5.91
CA ALA A 296 -9.89 14.82 6.63
C ALA A 296 -9.73 15.22 8.12
N HIS A 297 -8.65 14.79 8.75
CA HIS A 297 -8.35 15.04 10.16
C HIS A 297 -7.65 16.38 10.42
N LYS A 298 -7.40 17.22 9.39
CA LYS A 298 -6.80 18.55 9.52
C LYS A 298 -7.80 19.63 9.07
N ILE A 299 -7.77 20.78 9.74
CA ILE A 299 -8.60 21.95 9.43
C ILE A 299 -8.41 22.36 7.96
N GLY A 300 -9.51 22.65 7.26
CA GLY A 300 -9.51 23.01 5.84
C GLY A 300 -9.33 21.83 4.87
N ILE A 301 -9.17 20.59 5.38
CA ILE A 301 -8.98 19.37 4.60
C ILE A 301 -7.87 19.57 3.53
N PRO A 302 -6.62 19.83 3.94
CA PRO A 302 -5.52 20.02 3.02
C PRO A 302 -5.22 18.72 2.27
N LEU A 303 -4.59 18.84 1.11
CA LEU A 303 -4.26 17.69 0.28
C LEU A 303 -2.86 17.15 0.60
N ARG A 304 -2.69 15.84 0.46
CA ARG A 304 -1.41 15.13 0.53
C ARG A 304 -1.04 14.63 -0.87
N PRO A 305 0.10 15.02 -1.46
CA PRO A 305 0.54 14.41 -2.70
C PRO A 305 1.02 12.98 -2.44
N ILE A 306 0.71 12.07 -3.35
CA ILE A 306 1.25 10.71 -3.38
C ILE A 306 1.73 10.42 -4.79
N THR A 307 2.96 9.96 -4.92
CA THR A 307 3.58 9.58 -6.18
C THR A 307 3.61 8.07 -6.31
N SER A 308 2.77 7.52 -7.20
CA SER A 308 2.76 6.10 -7.52
C SER A 308 3.83 5.78 -8.56
N SER A 309 4.95 5.22 -8.10
CA SER A 309 6.14 4.95 -8.91
C SER A 309 6.39 3.47 -9.17
N ILE A 310 5.39 2.57 -9.08
CA ILE A 310 5.58 1.10 -9.13
C ILE A 310 6.48 0.62 -10.29
N HIS A 311 6.43 1.31 -11.43
CA HIS A 311 7.22 0.99 -12.64
C HIS A 311 8.06 2.17 -13.14
N ALA A 312 8.39 3.13 -12.28
CA ALA A 312 9.29 4.22 -12.65
C ALA A 312 10.73 3.72 -12.81
N PRO A 313 11.56 4.38 -13.64
CA PRO A 313 12.95 3.97 -13.88
C PRO A 313 13.79 3.81 -12.59
N THR A 314 13.55 4.65 -11.58
CA THR A 314 14.33 4.70 -10.33
C THR A 314 13.83 3.76 -9.24
N THR A 315 12.71 3.06 -9.45
CA THR A 315 12.03 2.30 -8.40
C THR A 315 12.83 1.09 -7.91
N GLY A 316 13.56 0.44 -8.80
CA GLY A 316 14.47 -0.64 -8.42
C GLY A 316 15.60 -0.16 -7.51
N ILE A 317 16.20 1.00 -7.84
CA ILE A 317 17.23 1.65 -7.03
C ILE A 317 16.66 2.01 -5.66
N SER A 318 15.52 2.70 -5.62
CA SER A 318 14.87 3.11 -4.39
C SER A 318 14.56 1.92 -3.46
N ARG A 319 14.06 0.81 -4.01
CA ARG A 319 13.81 -0.41 -3.23
C ARG A 319 15.09 -1.05 -2.72
N LEU A 320 16.16 -1.08 -3.51
CA LEU A 320 17.42 -1.66 -3.06
C LEU A 320 18.06 -0.83 -1.95
N LEU A 321 18.10 0.50 -2.11
CA LEU A 321 18.66 1.38 -1.08
C LEU A 321 17.88 1.26 0.24
N ASP A 322 16.55 1.27 0.17
CA ASP A 322 15.70 1.06 1.35
C ASP A 322 15.97 -0.30 2.01
N LEU A 323 16.00 -1.39 1.23
CA LEU A 323 16.28 -2.74 1.72
C LEU A 323 17.62 -2.85 2.45
N LEU A 324 18.64 -2.10 2.02
CA LEU A 324 19.98 -2.16 2.58
C LEU A 324 20.16 -1.23 3.78
N ILE A 325 19.60 -0.01 3.73
CA ILE A 325 19.89 1.06 4.68
C ILE A 325 18.86 1.08 5.82
N ARG A 326 17.60 0.73 5.55
CA ARG A 326 16.54 0.76 6.56
C ARG A 326 16.86 -0.11 7.79
N PRO A 327 17.34 -1.36 7.64
CA PRO A 327 17.71 -2.19 8.80
C PRO A 327 18.83 -1.57 9.64
N ILE A 328 19.82 -0.95 9.00
CA ILE A 328 20.92 -0.24 9.69
C ILE A 328 20.35 0.91 10.51
N PHE A 329 19.45 1.69 9.93
CA PHE A 329 18.78 2.78 10.64
C PHE A 329 17.97 2.29 11.84
N ASP A 330 17.11 1.28 11.64
CA ASP A 330 16.26 0.76 12.71
C ASP A 330 17.08 0.16 13.86
N GLU A 331 18.21 -0.51 13.55
CA GLU A 331 19.13 -1.04 14.55
C GLU A 331 19.84 0.08 15.34
N LYS A 332 20.47 1.01 14.63
CA LYS A 332 21.35 2.02 15.25
C LYS A 332 20.59 3.14 15.96
N VAL A 333 19.33 3.38 15.59
CA VAL A 333 18.56 4.53 16.09
C VAL A 333 17.31 4.09 16.87
N LYS A 334 17.26 2.84 17.32
CA LYS A 334 16.14 2.29 18.09
C LYS A 334 15.84 3.05 19.39
N SER A 335 16.89 3.53 20.07
CA SER A 335 16.77 4.23 21.36
C SER A 335 15.92 5.50 21.25
N THR A 336 15.99 6.22 20.13
CA THR A 336 15.26 7.48 19.91
C THR A 336 14.08 7.34 18.94
N THR A 337 13.66 6.11 18.62
CA THR A 337 12.50 5.85 17.75
C THR A 337 11.42 5.13 18.53
N PHE A 338 10.19 5.64 18.52
CA PHE A 338 9.03 4.89 18.98
C PHE A 338 8.51 4.01 17.85
N ILE A 339 8.39 2.71 18.11
CA ILE A 339 7.91 1.76 17.09
C ILE A 339 6.40 1.93 16.88
N ASP A 340 5.66 2.02 17.99
CA ASP A 340 4.23 2.24 18.01
C ASP A 340 3.77 2.81 19.36
N GLY A 341 2.45 2.94 19.53
CA GLY A 341 1.88 3.45 20.77
C GLY A 341 2.05 2.51 21.97
N VAL A 342 2.28 1.21 21.76
CA VAL A 342 2.56 0.27 22.85
C VAL A 342 3.99 0.47 23.33
N ASP A 343 4.96 0.57 22.41
CA ASP A 343 6.36 0.88 22.74
C ASP A 343 6.47 2.20 23.53
N LEU A 344 5.75 3.24 23.11
CA LEU A 344 5.68 4.50 23.85
C LEU A 344 5.16 4.33 25.27
N ILE A 345 4.03 3.61 25.44
CA ILE A 345 3.45 3.38 26.77
C ILE A 345 4.39 2.57 27.66
N CYS A 346 5.01 1.51 27.13
CA CYS A 346 5.97 0.71 27.88
C CYS A 346 7.17 1.54 28.35
N ARG A 347 7.69 2.43 27.51
CA ARG A 347 8.79 3.33 27.90
C ARG A 347 8.36 4.37 28.94
N LEU A 348 7.14 4.90 28.85
CA LEU A 348 6.58 5.79 29.86
C LEU A 348 6.34 5.09 31.20
N MET A 349 5.88 3.83 31.19
CA MET A 349 5.75 3.02 32.40
C MET A 349 7.10 2.81 33.08
N LYS A 350 8.14 2.48 32.30
CA LYS A 350 9.50 2.37 32.82
C LYS A 350 10.01 3.69 33.39
N TYR A 351 9.79 4.80 32.68
CA TYR A 351 10.15 6.15 33.15
C TYR A 351 9.42 6.51 34.46
N GLN A 352 8.17 6.05 34.64
CA GLN A 352 7.44 6.15 35.90
C GLN A 352 8.01 5.25 37.00
N GLU A 353 8.33 3.98 36.71
CA GLU A 353 8.94 3.02 37.65
C GLU A 353 10.29 3.52 38.18
N GLU A 354 11.05 4.23 37.34
CA GLU A 354 12.31 4.90 37.73
C GLU A 354 12.09 6.18 38.56
N GLY A 355 10.85 6.57 38.84
CA GLY A 355 10.51 7.77 39.60
C GLY A 355 10.77 9.07 38.85
N LEU A 356 10.86 9.04 37.51
CA LEU A 356 11.14 10.23 36.70
C LEU A 356 9.86 10.95 36.26
N LEU A 357 8.72 10.26 36.24
CA LEU A 357 7.42 10.86 35.96
C LEU A 357 6.86 11.58 37.19
N GLN A 358 7.11 12.89 37.27
CA GLN A 358 6.71 13.75 38.37
C GLN A 358 5.46 14.57 38.03
N PRO A 359 4.71 15.10 39.02
CA PRO A 359 3.62 16.04 38.77
C PRO A 359 4.05 17.31 38.02
N SER A 360 5.34 17.66 38.08
CA SER A 360 5.96 18.78 37.35
C SER A 360 6.42 18.41 35.93
N THR A 361 6.34 17.15 35.51
CA THR A 361 6.78 16.70 34.18
C THR A 361 5.88 17.30 33.09
N ILE A 362 6.49 17.89 32.07
CA ILE A 362 5.80 18.53 30.95
C ILE A 362 5.89 17.63 29.71
N PHE A 363 4.75 17.38 29.07
CA PHE A 363 4.69 16.69 27.79
C PHE A 363 4.76 17.69 26.63
N CYS A 364 5.80 17.57 25.82
CA CYS A 364 6.00 18.39 24.62
C CYS A 364 5.84 17.53 23.36
N THR A 365 5.18 18.06 22.34
CA THR A 365 5.05 17.40 21.03
C THR A 365 5.32 18.39 19.90
N PHE A 366 5.99 17.93 18.84
CA PHE A 366 6.34 18.72 17.66
C PHE A 366 5.79 18.02 16.41
N ASP A 367 5.04 18.73 15.54
CA ASP A 367 4.58 18.22 14.23
C ASP A 367 5.41 18.85 13.12
N ILE A 368 6.19 18.04 12.41
CA ILE A 368 6.98 18.50 11.27
C ILE A 368 6.10 18.46 10.01
N THR A 369 5.96 19.62 9.38
CA THR A 369 5.11 19.77 8.19
C THR A 369 5.88 19.44 6.92
N ASP A 370 5.22 18.69 6.01
CA ASP A 370 5.70 18.38 4.66
C ASP A 370 7.13 17.84 4.51
N LEU A 371 7.68 17.20 5.57
CA LEU A 371 9.06 16.69 5.65
C LEU A 371 9.59 16.13 4.32
N TYR A 372 8.92 15.13 3.75
CA TYR A 372 9.34 14.47 2.51
C TYR A 372 9.52 15.42 1.32
N THR A 373 8.62 16.39 1.15
CA THR A 373 8.64 17.33 0.02
C THR A 373 9.66 18.45 0.24
N MET A 374 10.01 18.71 1.50
CA MET A 374 10.87 19.83 1.89
C MET A 374 12.31 19.42 2.23
N LEU A 375 12.68 18.14 2.06
CA LEU A 375 14.08 17.72 2.30
C LEU A 375 15.04 18.43 1.34
N PRO A 376 16.09 19.11 1.85
CA PRO A 376 17.15 19.65 1.01
C PRO A 376 17.95 18.48 0.40
N GLN A 377 17.85 18.30 -0.91
CA GLN A 377 18.32 17.06 -1.56
C GLN A 377 19.82 16.82 -1.38
N GLN A 378 20.68 17.81 -1.62
CA GLN A 378 22.14 17.64 -1.49
C GLN A 378 22.56 17.38 -0.04
N GLU A 379 22.08 18.21 0.88
CA GLU A 379 22.35 18.04 2.31
C GLU A 379 21.87 16.67 2.82
N SER A 380 20.69 16.21 2.38
CA SER A 380 20.18 14.89 2.75
C SER A 380 21.09 13.75 2.27
N LEU A 381 21.68 13.87 1.08
CA LEU A 381 22.63 12.89 0.54
C LEU A 381 23.93 12.86 1.35
N ASP A 382 24.41 14.03 1.78
CA ASP A 382 25.63 14.13 2.57
C ASP A 382 25.39 13.63 4.01
N ILE A 383 24.23 13.94 4.60
CA ILE A 383 23.80 13.39 5.89
C ILE A 383 23.68 11.86 5.83
N LEU A 384 23.15 11.30 4.75
CA LEU A 384 23.10 9.84 4.57
C LEU A 384 24.49 9.20 4.63
N VAL A 385 25.45 9.77 3.90
CA VAL A 385 26.82 9.24 3.89
C VAL A 385 27.47 9.42 5.26
N ASN A 386 27.29 10.57 5.90
CA ASN A 386 27.83 10.85 7.22
C ASN A 386 27.22 9.93 8.29
N PHE A 387 25.92 9.62 8.21
CA PHE A 387 25.26 8.64 9.06
C PHE A 387 25.92 7.26 8.93
N LEU A 388 26.15 6.78 7.70
CA LEU A 388 26.78 5.48 7.48
C LEU A 388 28.23 5.46 8.01
N ARG A 389 29.02 6.52 7.75
CA ARG A 389 30.38 6.64 8.30
C ARG A 389 30.41 6.72 9.82
N HIS A 390 29.47 7.45 10.42
CA HIS A 390 29.36 7.60 11.87
C HIS A 390 29.19 6.24 12.56
N PHE A 391 28.50 5.29 11.92
CA PHE A 391 28.34 3.92 12.42
C PHE A 391 29.38 2.92 11.88
N GLY A 392 30.50 3.42 11.30
CA GLY A 392 31.64 2.61 10.91
C GLY A 392 31.52 1.90 9.56
N PHE A 393 30.59 2.31 8.70
CA PHE A 393 30.45 1.73 7.37
C PHE A 393 31.29 2.50 6.33
N GLU A 394 32.17 1.80 5.63
CA GLU A 394 32.81 2.29 4.38
C GLU A 394 32.09 1.78 3.12
N GLN A 395 31.28 0.74 3.27
CA GLN A 395 30.44 0.16 2.23
C GLN A 395 29.23 -0.53 2.85
N VAL A 396 28.13 -0.62 2.10
CA VAL A 396 26.93 -1.37 2.52
C VAL A 396 26.68 -2.49 1.52
N ALA A 397 26.69 -3.73 1.99
CA ALA A 397 26.54 -4.92 1.15
C ALA A 397 27.51 -4.96 -0.07
N GLY A 398 28.74 -4.47 0.13
CA GLY A 398 29.76 -4.37 -0.91
C GLY A 398 29.55 -3.23 -1.92
N ILE A 399 28.64 -2.28 -1.63
CA ILE A 399 28.46 -1.04 -2.39
C ILE A 399 29.18 0.08 -1.64
N PRO A 400 30.22 0.72 -2.22
CA PRO A 400 30.89 1.88 -1.63
C PRO A 400 29.96 3.06 -1.35
N LEU A 401 30.27 3.88 -0.33
CA LEU A 401 29.38 4.97 0.08
C LEU A 401 29.17 6.06 -0.99
N ASP A 402 30.18 6.33 -1.81
CA ASP A 402 30.08 7.25 -2.96
C ASP A 402 29.08 6.74 -3.99
N VAL A 403 29.04 5.42 -4.20
CA VAL A 403 28.06 4.76 -5.07
C VAL A 403 26.67 4.80 -4.46
N ILE A 404 26.53 4.58 -3.14
CA ILE A 404 25.25 4.76 -2.43
C ILE A 404 24.74 6.19 -2.61
N ARG A 405 25.61 7.19 -2.40
CA ARG A 405 25.28 8.60 -2.61
C ARG A 405 24.83 8.86 -4.04
N LYS A 406 25.54 8.32 -5.03
CA LYS A 406 25.19 8.46 -6.46
C LYS A 406 23.83 7.83 -6.79
N LEU A 407 23.56 6.62 -6.29
CA LEU A 407 22.28 5.94 -6.47
C LEU A 407 21.13 6.70 -5.80
N ALA A 408 21.36 7.19 -4.58
CA ALA A 408 20.39 8.01 -3.84
C ALA A 408 20.11 9.33 -4.57
N HIS A 409 21.14 9.96 -5.14
CA HIS A 409 21.01 11.16 -5.95
C HIS A 409 20.10 10.93 -7.16
N ILE A 410 20.31 9.83 -7.90
CA ILE A 410 19.46 9.45 -9.05
C ILE A 410 17.99 9.28 -8.62
N VAL A 411 17.73 8.66 -7.46
CA VAL A 411 16.36 8.48 -6.95
C VAL A 411 15.67 9.82 -6.68
N LEU A 412 16.39 10.82 -6.16
CA LEU A 412 15.85 12.14 -5.85
C LEU A 412 15.68 13.02 -7.10
N THR A 413 16.67 13.06 -7.99
CA THR A 413 16.71 14.02 -9.11
C THR A 413 16.02 13.53 -10.37
N GLU A 414 15.91 12.21 -10.56
CA GLU A 414 15.20 11.61 -11.70
C GLU A 414 13.77 11.19 -11.34
N ASN A 415 13.20 11.78 -10.29
CA ASN A 415 11.79 11.62 -9.97
C ASN A 415 10.92 12.52 -10.86
N VAL A 416 10.42 11.93 -11.94
CA VAL A 416 9.44 12.56 -12.84
C VAL A 416 8.12 11.80 -12.80
N PHE A 417 7.04 12.57 -12.74
CA PHE A 417 5.69 12.04 -12.70
C PHE A 417 4.73 12.81 -13.60
N VAL A 418 3.61 12.17 -13.89
CA VAL A 418 2.47 12.75 -14.60
C VAL A 418 1.44 13.21 -13.57
N TYR A 419 0.97 14.44 -13.71
CA TYR A 419 -0.17 14.98 -12.99
C TYR A 419 -1.03 15.79 -13.95
N ASN A 420 -2.35 15.56 -13.95
CA ASN A 420 -3.29 16.25 -14.83
C ASN A 420 -2.82 16.34 -16.32
N LYS A 421 -2.35 15.22 -16.87
CA LYS A 421 -1.81 15.08 -18.24
C LYS A 421 -0.54 15.90 -18.54
N LYS A 422 0.05 16.56 -17.56
CA LYS A 422 1.31 17.30 -17.65
C LYS A 422 2.43 16.53 -16.97
N TYR A 423 3.67 16.86 -17.33
CA TYR A 423 4.88 16.23 -16.82
C TYR A 423 5.53 17.14 -15.79
N TYR A 424 5.97 16.58 -14.67
CA TYR A 424 6.62 17.34 -13.60
C TYR A 424 7.86 16.63 -13.09
N ARG A 425 8.92 17.39 -12.80
CA ARG A 425 10.11 16.92 -12.07
C ARG A 425 10.07 17.48 -10.66
N GLN A 426 10.33 16.62 -9.68
CA GLN A 426 10.55 17.07 -8.30
C GLN A 426 11.99 17.58 -8.15
N ILE A 427 12.13 18.84 -7.76
CA ILE A 427 13.42 19.53 -7.58
C ILE A 427 13.78 19.74 -6.09
N LEU A 428 12.81 19.58 -5.19
CA LEU A 428 13.00 19.66 -3.75
C LEU A 428 12.35 18.45 -3.08
N GLY A 429 12.99 17.92 -2.04
CA GLY A 429 12.52 16.74 -1.34
C GLY A 429 12.64 15.45 -2.15
N GLY A 430 11.92 14.43 -1.71
CA GLY A 430 11.74 13.17 -2.44
C GLY A 430 10.27 12.77 -2.58
N ALA A 431 10.02 11.75 -3.39
CA ALA A 431 8.67 11.32 -3.73
C ALA A 431 7.95 10.72 -2.51
N MET A 432 6.80 11.29 -2.13
CA MET A 432 5.89 10.67 -1.16
C MET A 432 5.30 9.39 -1.78
N GLY A 433 5.95 8.25 -1.57
CA GLY A 433 5.63 6.96 -2.21
C GLY A 433 6.87 6.17 -2.66
N SER A 434 8.04 6.82 -2.67
CA SER A 434 9.33 6.14 -2.82
C SER A 434 9.75 5.50 -1.49
N PRO A 435 10.05 4.18 -1.44
CA PRO A 435 10.52 3.51 -0.22
C PRO A 435 11.73 4.19 0.40
N PHE A 436 12.76 4.48 -0.41
CA PHE A 436 13.99 5.10 0.06
C PHE A 436 13.79 6.50 0.65
N THR A 437 12.82 7.27 0.15
CA THR A 437 12.59 8.63 0.66
C THR A 437 12.19 8.62 2.15
N LEU A 438 11.45 7.59 2.60
CA LEU A 438 11.14 7.39 4.03
C LEU A 438 12.41 7.17 4.85
N THR A 439 13.27 6.26 4.41
CA THR A 439 14.52 5.97 5.11
C THR A 439 15.44 7.20 5.15
N LEU A 440 15.54 7.93 4.04
CA LEU A 440 16.31 9.17 3.97
C LEU A 440 15.76 10.26 4.90
N ALA A 441 14.43 10.46 4.92
CA ALA A 441 13.78 11.42 5.80
C ALA A 441 14.05 11.11 7.28
N ASN A 442 13.99 9.83 7.65
CA ASN A 442 14.25 9.41 9.02
C ASN A 442 15.73 9.62 9.42
N ILE A 443 16.66 9.38 8.51
CA ILE A 443 18.09 9.66 8.73
C ILE A 443 18.35 11.17 8.85
N PHE A 444 17.71 11.97 7.99
CA PHE A 444 17.77 13.42 8.09
C PHE A 444 17.29 13.91 9.46
N MET A 445 16.13 13.42 9.91
CA MET A 445 15.59 13.77 11.22
C MET A 445 16.48 13.32 12.38
N TRP A 446 17.04 12.11 12.30
CA TRP A 446 18.02 11.67 13.30
C TRP A 446 19.19 12.65 13.41
N ASN A 447 19.74 13.11 12.28
CA ASN A 447 20.86 14.05 12.32
C ASN A 447 20.46 15.41 12.91
N TRP A 448 19.26 15.89 12.61
CA TRP A 448 18.72 17.15 13.14
C TRP A 448 18.45 17.07 14.65
N GLU A 449 17.97 15.92 15.12
CA GLU A 449 17.54 15.73 16.51
C GLU A 449 18.65 15.23 17.44
N LYS A 450 19.76 14.69 16.91
CA LYS A 450 20.77 13.97 17.72
C LYS A 450 21.30 14.77 18.91
N GLU A 451 21.56 16.07 18.75
CA GLU A 451 22.08 16.91 19.83
C GLU A 451 21.04 17.15 20.92
N PHE A 452 19.79 17.38 20.51
CA PHE A 452 18.67 17.53 21.42
C PHE A 452 18.40 16.24 22.20
N ALA A 453 18.38 15.10 21.50
CA ALA A 453 18.21 13.78 22.10
C ALA A 453 19.33 13.45 23.09
N ASN A 454 20.58 13.79 22.77
CA ASN A 454 21.72 13.58 23.67
C ASN A 454 21.59 14.40 24.96
N LYS A 455 21.20 15.68 24.88
CA LYS A 455 20.98 16.54 26.05
C LYS A 455 19.87 16.02 26.97
N LEU A 456 18.76 15.55 26.38
CA LEU A 456 17.66 14.97 27.13
C LEU A 456 18.06 13.66 27.81
N ASN A 457 18.76 12.78 27.09
CA ASN A 457 19.28 11.53 27.66
C ASN A 457 20.24 11.79 28.84
N SER A 458 21.12 12.80 28.74
CA SER A 458 22.00 13.20 29.86
C SER A 458 21.23 13.69 31.09
N SER A 459 20.05 14.26 30.89
CA SER A 459 19.14 14.70 31.96
C SER A 459 18.19 13.60 32.43
N ARG A 460 18.36 12.36 31.92
CA ARG A 460 17.47 11.21 32.12
C ARG A 460 16.03 11.45 31.64
N GLU A 461 15.83 12.39 30.73
CA GLU A 461 14.51 12.70 30.16
C GLU A 461 14.17 11.78 28.99
N ILE A 462 12.88 11.47 28.82
CA ILE A 462 12.42 10.62 27.73
C ILE A 462 12.32 11.41 26.42
N TYR A 463 12.96 10.90 25.38
CA TYR A 463 12.85 11.42 24.02
C TYR A 463 12.56 10.31 23.02
N GLY A 464 11.71 10.59 22.03
CA GLY A 464 11.58 9.76 20.85
C GLY A 464 10.70 10.40 19.78
N ARG A 465 10.84 9.90 18.56
CA ARG A 465 10.07 10.30 17.38
C ARG A 465 9.13 9.20 16.89
#